data_AF-A0A8J5J3C9-F1
#
_entry.id   AF-A0A8J5J3C9-F1
#
_cell.length_a   1.000
_cell.length_b   1.000
_cell.length_c   1.000
_cell.angle_alpha   90.00
_cell.angle_beta   90.00
_cell.angle_gamma   90.00
#
_symmetry.space_group_name_H-M   'P 1'
#
loop_
_entity.id
_entity.type
_entity.pdbx_description
1 polymer ?
#
loop_
_entity_poly.entity_id
_entity_poly.type
_entity_poly.pdbx_seq_one_letter_code
_entity_poly.pdbx_strand_id
1 'polypeptide(L)'
;MIVAELLDALDAIALEKLCDKLLAASYEVSTSPNELHSVGKLADALSVIDNPELQTLLDDVSRVVKALSRVIIKCVSAVAANTMNVAKLVALDDQLVPILRLLSAFVGRLRCQELLDGRELLRWLPFVLTACYFVNGAELPGADLMQSVVVAEETLDAAVELTKAGDRGSLVAKYVAQIVALCSQDVNKEEWVAVAPVNKKIMLRVVEQVPFPHLGGDLLGRLLALTFPLVDDLTDATQLVGARLLRHIVKNVTPTELRWYSDVLLEVLHTAIVTRKPDTLNVLLDCLVESLDKVSPPGELKHYDRFMPRLLSDTSLCSDVAVRIVFVRHLRVLVIRQGAPHSLNGIRYLQPLLKVLIAGFESVNVALLVATLESLQATVLGAWPRIASHTEEILVGVLRAVAFCELFNEGAEFTPSSDEKEQILTLCEDVLDLLHQVNAGNSVVSDMLATVGNQSPKLSPFCNRIQEKWASQ
;
A
#
# COMPACT_ATOMS: atom_id res chain seq x y z
N MET A 1 7.10 -23.56 -43.16
CA MET A 1 5.80 -24.10 -43.64
C MET A 1 4.88 -24.54 -42.50
N ILE A 2 5.36 -25.33 -41.53
CA ILE A 2 4.56 -25.83 -40.39
C ILE A 2 4.00 -24.68 -39.51
N VAL A 3 4.78 -23.62 -39.28
CA VAL A 3 4.35 -22.50 -38.42
C VAL A 3 3.20 -21.70 -39.06
N ALA A 4 3.27 -21.42 -40.37
CA ALA A 4 2.21 -20.72 -41.09
C ALA A 4 0.88 -21.50 -41.07
N GLU A 5 0.93 -22.83 -41.31
CA GLU A 5 -0.26 -23.69 -41.24
C GLU A 5 -0.90 -23.71 -39.85
N LEU A 6 -0.08 -23.70 -38.78
CA LEU A 6 -0.56 -23.64 -37.40
C LEU A 6 -1.17 -22.27 -37.05
N LEU A 7 -0.62 -21.17 -37.58
CA LEU A 7 -1.18 -19.82 -37.41
C LEU A 7 -2.53 -19.71 -38.11
N ASP A 8 -2.64 -20.17 -39.35
CA ASP A 8 -3.90 -20.19 -40.11
C ASP A 8 -4.98 -21.02 -39.38
N ALA A 9 -4.58 -22.16 -38.80
CA ALA A 9 -5.48 -22.99 -38.01
C ALA A 9 -5.99 -22.25 -36.76
N LEU A 10 -5.11 -21.55 -36.03
CA LEU A 10 -5.48 -20.78 -34.83
C LEU A 10 -6.35 -19.56 -35.14
N ASP A 11 -6.16 -18.94 -36.30
CA ASP A 11 -6.98 -17.83 -36.75
C ASP A 11 -8.40 -18.25 -37.10
N ALA A 12 -8.54 -19.39 -37.77
CA ALA A 12 -9.84 -19.97 -38.11
C ALA A 12 -10.68 -20.30 -36.85
N ILE A 13 -10.04 -20.53 -35.71
CA ILE A 13 -10.67 -20.91 -34.45
C ILE A 13 -11.37 -19.73 -33.75
N ALA A 14 -11.08 -18.49 -34.16
CA ALA A 14 -11.47 -17.26 -33.46
C ALA A 14 -11.07 -17.32 -31.98
N LEU A 15 -9.77 -17.09 -31.71
CA LEU A 15 -9.13 -17.15 -30.38
C LEU A 15 -9.89 -16.46 -29.25
N GLU A 16 -10.75 -15.48 -29.55
CA GLU A 16 -11.65 -14.84 -28.58
C GLU A 16 -12.63 -15.84 -27.93
N LYS A 17 -13.09 -16.85 -28.66
CA LYS A 17 -13.98 -17.92 -28.18
C LYS A 17 -13.24 -19.01 -27.39
N LEU A 18 -11.92 -19.01 -27.42
CA LEU A 18 -11.11 -20.00 -26.68
C LEU A 18 -11.32 -19.84 -25.18
N CYS A 19 -11.41 -18.61 -24.68
CA CYS A 19 -11.67 -18.34 -23.26
C CYS A 19 -12.97 -19.00 -22.78
N ASP A 20 -14.07 -18.80 -23.52
CA ASP A 20 -15.37 -19.37 -23.17
C ASP A 20 -15.33 -20.90 -23.17
N LYS A 21 -14.65 -21.51 -24.15
CA LYS A 21 -14.44 -22.96 -24.22
C LYS A 21 -13.64 -23.48 -23.01
N LEU A 22 -12.56 -22.81 -22.62
CA LEU A 22 -11.73 -23.19 -21.49
C LEU A 22 -12.48 -23.08 -20.16
N LEU A 23 -13.30 -22.04 -19.99
CA LEU A 23 -14.11 -21.82 -18.79
C LEU A 23 -15.35 -22.73 -18.70
N ALA A 24 -15.85 -23.21 -19.85
CA ALA A 24 -16.99 -24.12 -19.95
C ALA A 24 -16.60 -25.61 -19.88
N ALA A 25 -15.35 -25.96 -20.20
CA ALA A 25 -14.87 -27.34 -20.17
C ALA A 25 -15.06 -27.95 -18.77
N SER A 26 -15.96 -28.94 -18.66
CA SER A 26 -16.12 -29.77 -17.48
C SER A 26 -15.04 -30.86 -17.44
N TYR A 27 -14.73 -31.35 -16.23
CA TYR A 27 -13.73 -32.37 -15.90
C TYR A 27 -14.05 -33.77 -16.47
N GLU A 28 -14.64 -33.87 -17.66
CA GLU A 28 -14.71 -35.14 -18.38
C GLU A 28 -13.35 -35.38 -19.04
N VAL A 29 -12.59 -36.21 -18.33
CA VAL A 29 -11.28 -36.77 -18.63
C VAL A 29 -11.01 -36.92 -20.14
N SER A 30 -9.85 -36.38 -20.56
CA SER A 30 -9.00 -36.78 -21.71
C SER A 30 -9.04 -36.03 -23.05
N THR A 31 -9.81 -34.95 -23.22
CA THR A 31 -9.61 -34.10 -24.41
C THR A 31 -9.27 -32.68 -24.00
N SER A 32 -7.98 -32.41 -23.82
CA SER A 32 -7.49 -31.02 -23.96
C SER A 32 -8.05 -30.51 -25.29
N PRO A 33 -8.69 -29.33 -25.34
CA PRO A 33 -9.22 -28.79 -26.59
C PRO A 33 -8.16 -28.91 -27.69
N ASN A 34 -8.53 -29.40 -28.88
CA ASN A 34 -7.60 -29.57 -30.01
C ASN A 34 -6.82 -28.27 -30.30
N GLU A 35 -7.42 -27.14 -29.93
CA GLU A 35 -6.83 -25.81 -29.92
C GLU A 35 -5.56 -25.71 -29.05
N LEU A 36 -5.58 -26.20 -27.80
CA LEU A 36 -4.41 -26.19 -26.90
C LEU A 36 -3.29 -27.09 -27.41
N HIS A 37 -3.63 -28.20 -28.07
CA HIS A 37 -2.64 -29.05 -28.72
C HIS A 37 -1.96 -28.34 -29.89
N SER A 38 -2.72 -27.55 -30.67
CA SER A 38 -2.19 -26.72 -31.75
C SER A 38 -1.30 -25.58 -31.23
N VAL A 39 -1.69 -24.96 -30.09
CA VAL A 39 -0.85 -23.97 -29.38
C VAL A 39 0.46 -24.60 -28.91
N GLY A 40 0.43 -25.81 -28.34
CA GLY A 40 1.64 -26.53 -27.91
C GLY A 40 2.58 -26.84 -29.07
N LYS A 41 2.04 -27.36 -30.19
CA LYS A 41 2.82 -27.59 -31.43
C LYS A 41 3.45 -26.31 -31.97
N LEU A 42 2.72 -25.18 -31.90
CA LEU A 42 3.24 -23.89 -32.33
C LEU A 42 4.40 -23.43 -31.41
N ALA A 43 4.32 -23.67 -30.10
CA ALA A 43 5.42 -23.37 -29.18
C ALA A 43 6.69 -24.16 -29.53
N ASP A 44 6.55 -25.46 -29.76
CA ASP A 44 7.66 -26.33 -30.16
C ASP A 44 8.24 -25.88 -31.51
N ALA A 45 7.39 -25.58 -32.50
CA ALA A 45 7.83 -25.14 -33.81
C ALA A 45 8.52 -23.76 -33.77
N LEU A 46 8.01 -22.80 -32.99
CA LEU A 46 8.64 -21.50 -32.78
C LEU A 46 10.02 -21.65 -32.13
N SER A 47 10.21 -22.63 -31.25
CA SER A 47 11.52 -22.87 -30.61
C SER A 47 12.60 -23.35 -31.59
N VAL A 48 12.25 -23.79 -32.81
CA VAL A 48 13.19 -24.32 -33.82
C VAL A 48 13.19 -23.52 -35.14
N ILE A 49 12.19 -22.68 -35.40
CA ILE A 49 12.05 -21.89 -36.64
C ILE A 49 13.32 -21.08 -37.01
N ASP A 50 13.60 -20.96 -38.30
CA ASP A 50 14.69 -20.14 -38.82
C ASP A 50 14.37 -18.64 -38.69
N ASN A 51 15.39 -17.83 -38.41
CA ASN A 51 15.26 -16.38 -38.24
C ASN A 51 14.57 -15.63 -39.40
N PRO A 52 14.92 -15.87 -40.69
CA PRO A 52 14.24 -15.18 -41.79
C PRO A 52 12.76 -15.57 -41.90
N GLU A 53 12.41 -16.83 -41.63
CA GLU A 53 11.01 -17.27 -41.62
C GLU A 53 10.24 -16.61 -40.46
N LEU A 54 10.85 -16.53 -39.27
CA LEU A 54 10.25 -15.83 -38.12
C LEU A 54 10.01 -14.34 -38.40
N GLN A 55 10.93 -13.66 -39.09
CA GLN A 55 10.75 -12.26 -39.48
C GLN A 55 9.55 -12.08 -40.41
N THR A 56 9.33 -13.00 -41.36
CA THR A 56 8.17 -12.93 -42.27
C THR A 56 6.84 -13.17 -41.56
N LEU A 57 6.84 -13.95 -40.48
CA LEU A 57 5.64 -14.32 -39.72
C LEU A 57 5.45 -13.49 -38.44
N LEU A 58 6.32 -12.50 -38.19
CA LEU A 58 6.40 -11.82 -36.89
C LEU A 58 5.09 -11.13 -36.50
N ASP A 59 4.42 -10.47 -37.44
CA ASP A 59 3.15 -9.78 -37.18
C ASP A 59 2.02 -10.76 -36.84
N ASP A 60 1.96 -11.91 -37.50
CA ASP A 60 0.96 -12.95 -37.24
C ASP A 60 1.20 -13.63 -35.89
N VAL A 61 2.44 -14.01 -35.59
CA VAL A 61 2.80 -14.57 -34.28
C VAL A 61 2.53 -13.55 -33.18
N SER A 62 2.88 -12.27 -33.38
CA SER A 62 2.60 -11.20 -32.42
C SER A 62 1.10 -11.03 -32.17
N ARG A 63 0.27 -11.16 -33.20
CA ARG A 63 -1.20 -11.08 -33.08
C ARG A 63 -1.75 -12.25 -32.26
N VAL A 64 -1.30 -13.47 -32.53
CA VAL A 64 -1.68 -14.67 -31.78
C VAL A 64 -1.23 -14.57 -30.31
N VAL A 65 0.00 -14.14 -30.06
CA VAL A 65 0.56 -13.90 -28.72
C VAL A 65 -0.29 -12.92 -27.92
N LYS A 66 -0.73 -11.80 -28.52
CA LYS A 66 -1.62 -10.84 -27.84
C LYS A 66 -2.98 -11.43 -27.52
N ALA A 67 -3.60 -12.14 -28.48
CA ALA A 67 -4.90 -12.77 -28.28
C ALA A 67 -4.84 -13.79 -27.14
N LEU A 68 -3.83 -14.65 -27.14
CA LEU A 68 -3.62 -15.65 -26.10
C LEU A 68 -3.28 -15.04 -24.73
N SER A 69 -2.52 -13.94 -24.69
CA SER A 69 -2.28 -13.19 -23.43
C SER A 69 -3.60 -12.70 -22.83
N ARG A 70 -4.54 -12.21 -23.66
CA ARG A 70 -5.88 -11.81 -23.19
C ARG A 70 -6.69 -13.00 -22.68
N VAL A 71 -6.58 -14.16 -23.33
CA VAL A 71 -7.22 -15.40 -22.86
C VAL A 71 -6.72 -15.77 -21.47
N ILE A 72 -5.40 -15.72 -21.22
CA ILE A 72 -4.82 -15.95 -19.89
C ILE A 72 -5.42 -14.98 -18.86
N ILE A 73 -5.40 -13.67 -19.14
CA ILE A 73 -5.91 -12.64 -18.23
C ILE A 73 -7.38 -12.93 -17.86
N LYS A 74 -8.23 -13.24 -18.85
CA LYS A 74 -9.65 -13.53 -18.63
C LYS A 74 -9.87 -14.83 -17.86
N CYS A 75 -9.18 -15.92 -18.21
CA CYS A 75 -9.29 -17.20 -17.51
C CYS A 75 -8.88 -17.08 -16.04
N VAL A 76 -7.71 -16.49 -15.78
CA VAL A 76 -7.22 -16.29 -14.41
C VAL A 76 -8.17 -15.40 -13.62
N SER A 77 -8.65 -14.30 -14.21
CA SER A 77 -9.59 -13.39 -13.53
C SER A 77 -10.91 -14.09 -13.16
N ALA A 78 -11.45 -14.90 -14.07
CA ALA A 78 -12.69 -15.63 -13.85
C ALA A 78 -12.54 -16.71 -12.76
N VAL A 79 -11.41 -17.43 -12.73
CA VAL A 79 -11.16 -18.44 -11.70
C VAL A 79 -10.85 -17.79 -10.35
N ALA A 80 -10.06 -16.71 -10.32
CA ALA A 80 -9.75 -15.96 -9.10
C ALA A 80 -11.01 -15.35 -8.44
N ALA A 81 -12.04 -15.03 -9.22
CA ALA A 81 -13.31 -14.54 -8.69
C ALA A 81 -14.10 -15.62 -7.90
N ASN A 82 -13.79 -16.92 -8.08
CA ASN A 82 -14.42 -18.02 -7.36
C ASN A 82 -13.41 -19.14 -7.02
N THR A 83 -12.55 -18.87 -6.03
CA THR A 83 -11.49 -19.79 -5.57
C THR A 83 -12.01 -21.05 -4.87
N MET A 84 -13.31 -21.14 -4.58
CA MET A 84 -13.91 -22.35 -3.96
C MET A 84 -14.07 -23.49 -4.97
N ASN A 85 -13.95 -23.23 -6.27
CA ASN A 85 -14.06 -24.25 -7.30
C ASN A 85 -12.70 -24.93 -7.57
N VAL A 86 -12.34 -25.89 -6.72
CA VAL A 86 -11.07 -26.63 -6.79
C VAL A 86 -10.86 -27.32 -8.15
N ALA A 87 -11.93 -27.85 -8.76
CA ALA A 87 -11.85 -28.49 -10.08
C ALA A 87 -11.41 -27.51 -11.18
N LYS A 88 -11.89 -26.26 -11.15
CA LYS A 88 -11.46 -25.22 -12.08
C LYS A 88 -10.03 -24.75 -11.80
N LEU A 89 -9.58 -24.73 -10.54
CA LEU A 89 -8.21 -24.38 -10.20
C LEU A 89 -7.18 -25.39 -10.74
N VAL A 90 -7.46 -26.69 -10.58
CA VAL A 90 -6.59 -27.76 -11.10
C VAL A 90 -6.57 -27.74 -12.63
N ALA A 91 -7.73 -27.64 -13.27
CA ALA A 91 -7.82 -27.58 -14.73
C ALA A 91 -7.15 -26.33 -15.31
N LEU A 92 -7.14 -25.21 -14.57
CA LEU A 92 -6.53 -23.96 -15.03
C LEU A 92 -5.04 -24.13 -15.30
N ASP A 93 -4.29 -24.83 -14.43
CA ASP A 93 -2.84 -25.00 -14.62
C ASP A 93 -2.53 -25.74 -15.93
N ASP A 94 -3.21 -26.88 -16.17
CA ASP A 94 -3.09 -27.66 -17.40
C ASP A 94 -3.48 -26.87 -18.66
N GLN A 95 -4.47 -25.99 -18.55
CA GLN A 95 -4.93 -25.14 -19.66
C GLN A 95 -3.96 -23.99 -19.95
N LEU A 96 -3.31 -23.42 -18.93
CA LEU A 96 -2.42 -22.26 -19.07
C LEU A 96 -1.02 -22.65 -19.55
N VAL A 97 -0.51 -23.82 -19.16
CA VAL A 97 0.87 -24.25 -19.48
C VAL A 97 1.17 -24.23 -20.99
N PRO A 98 0.34 -24.79 -21.90
CA PRO A 98 0.62 -24.74 -23.34
C PRO A 98 0.68 -23.31 -23.87
N ILE A 99 -0.18 -22.43 -23.37
CA ILE A 99 -0.23 -21.03 -23.79
C ILE A 99 1.01 -20.29 -23.29
N LEU A 100 1.39 -20.45 -22.02
CA LEU A 100 2.57 -19.81 -21.44
C LEU A 100 3.86 -20.31 -22.08
N ARG A 101 3.95 -21.60 -22.45
CA ARG A 101 5.10 -22.13 -23.21
C ARG A 101 5.23 -21.46 -24.57
N LEU A 102 4.13 -21.18 -25.26
CA LEU A 102 4.16 -20.39 -26.50
C LEU A 102 4.72 -18.98 -26.26
N LEU A 103 4.22 -18.28 -25.23
CA LEU A 103 4.71 -16.94 -24.90
C LEU A 103 6.20 -16.96 -24.56
N SER A 104 6.63 -17.94 -23.76
CA SER A 104 8.02 -18.17 -23.36
C SER A 104 8.92 -18.47 -24.57
N ALA A 105 8.50 -19.37 -25.46
CA ALA A 105 9.23 -19.69 -26.69
C ALA A 105 9.39 -18.46 -27.60
N PHE A 106 8.35 -17.63 -27.70
CA PHE A 106 8.39 -16.39 -28.48
C PHE A 106 9.37 -15.37 -27.87
N VAL A 107 9.28 -15.10 -26.56
CA VAL A 107 10.24 -14.23 -25.85
C VAL A 107 11.66 -14.76 -25.97
N GLY A 108 11.86 -16.06 -25.74
CA GLY A 108 13.16 -16.71 -25.79
C GLY A 108 13.79 -16.67 -27.18
N ARG A 109 13.00 -16.82 -28.26
CA ARG A 109 13.51 -16.69 -29.63
C ARG A 109 13.90 -15.27 -29.98
N LEU A 110 13.07 -14.31 -29.60
CA LEU A 110 13.35 -12.90 -29.85
C LEU A 110 14.54 -12.41 -29.03
N ARG A 111 14.79 -12.98 -27.84
CA ARG A 111 15.99 -12.71 -27.02
C ARG A 111 17.29 -13.06 -27.76
N CYS A 112 17.27 -14.11 -28.57
CA CYS A 112 18.43 -14.54 -29.36
C CYS A 112 18.70 -13.67 -30.60
N GLN A 113 17.88 -12.64 -30.85
CA GLN A 113 18.05 -11.71 -31.99
C GLN A 113 18.54 -10.34 -31.50
N GLU A 114 19.59 -9.81 -32.14
CA GLU A 114 20.18 -8.51 -31.76
C GLU A 114 19.42 -7.28 -32.28
N LEU A 115 18.28 -7.45 -32.96
CA LEU A 115 17.74 -6.47 -33.93
C LEU A 115 16.26 -6.08 -33.78
N LEU A 116 15.67 -6.16 -32.59
CA LEU A 116 14.28 -5.68 -32.41
C LEU A 116 14.25 -4.18 -32.06
N ASP A 117 13.59 -3.39 -32.90
CA ASP A 117 13.26 -1.99 -32.59
C ASP A 117 12.35 -1.97 -31.34
N GLY A 118 12.57 -1.01 -30.42
CA GLY A 118 11.74 -0.83 -29.24
C GLY A 118 10.25 -0.66 -29.56
N ARG A 119 9.91 -0.17 -30.76
CA ARG A 119 8.53 -0.10 -31.25
C ARG A 119 7.87 -1.46 -31.48
N GLU A 120 8.63 -2.47 -31.89
CA GLU A 120 8.09 -3.81 -32.10
C GLU A 120 7.80 -4.48 -30.76
N LEU A 121 8.71 -4.35 -29.78
CA LEU A 121 8.51 -4.85 -28.42
C LEU A 121 7.25 -4.24 -27.79
N LEU A 122 7.02 -2.94 -27.96
CA LEU A 122 5.82 -2.25 -27.47
C LEU A 122 4.51 -2.83 -28.01
N ARG A 123 4.52 -3.48 -29.17
CA ARG A 123 3.29 -4.02 -29.77
C ARG A 123 2.75 -5.21 -29.00
N TRP A 124 3.59 -6.09 -28.47
CA TRP A 124 3.18 -7.40 -27.95
C TRP A 124 3.71 -7.69 -26.54
N LEU A 125 4.88 -7.19 -26.17
CA LEU A 125 5.52 -7.53 -24.90
C LEU A 125 4.67 -7.12 -23.69
N PRO A 126 4.03 -5.93 -23.63
CA PRO A 126 3.16 -5.59 -22.51
C PRO A 126 2.01 -6.58 -22.27
N PHE A 127 1.51 -7.24 -23.32
CA PHE A 127 0.48 -8.26 -23.19
C PHE A 127 1.03 -9.51 -22.50
N VAL A 128 2.21 -9.97 -22.92
CA VAL A 128 2.90 -11.11 -22.30
C VAL A 128 3.20 -10.82 -20.83
N LEU A 129 3.80 -9.66 -20.54
CA LEU A 129 4.11 -9.25 -19.17
C LEU A 129 2.85 -9.23 -18.30
N THR A 130 1.77 -8.61 -18.79
CA THR A 130 0.51 -8.55 -18.06
C THR A 130 -0.04 -9.95 -17.80
N ALA A 131 -0.05 -10.84 -18.79
CA ALA A 131 -0.52 -12.21 -18.61
C ALA A 131 0.30 -12.96 -17.55
N CYS A 132 1.63 -12.88 -17.59
CA CYS A 132 2.51 -13.48 -16.57
C CYS A 132 2.23 -12.92 -15.16
N TYR A 133 2.04 -11.59 -15.04
CA TYR A 133 1.67 -10.96 -13.77
C TYR A 133 0.29 -11.39 -13.28
N PHE A 134 -0.68 -11.69 -14.14
CA PHE A 134 -1.97 -12.25 -13.70
C PHE A 134 -1.77 -13.67 -13.14
N VAL A 135 -0.99 -14.53 -13.81
CA VAL A 135 -0.74 -15.91 -13.38
C VAL A 135 -0.03 -15.96 -12.03
N ASN A 136 1.10 -15.25 -11.87
CA ASN A 136 1.82 -15.21 -10.60
C ASN A 136 1.09 -14.34 -9.55
N GLY A 137 0.36 -13.32 -10.01
CA GLY A 137 -0.20 -12.28 -9.16
C GLY A 137 -1.50 -12.63 -8.45
N ALA A 138 -2.22 -13.64 -8.94
CA ALA A 138 -3.60 -13.88 -8.54
C ALA A 138 -3.77 -14.57 -7.17
N GLU A 139 -2.67 -15.00 -6.52
CA GLU A 139 -2.68 -15.69 -5.22
C GLU A 139 -3.65 -16.87 -5.19
N LEU A 140 -3.69 -17.64 -6.28
CA LEU A 140 -4.55 -18.82 -6.37
C LEU A 140 -4.11 -19.88 -5.34
N PRO A 141 -5.04 -20.63 -4.72
CA PRO A 141 -4.69 -21.73 -3.84
C PRO A 141 -3.79 -22.76 -4.56
N GLY A 142 -2.63 -23.08 -3.97
CA GLY A 142 -1.65 -24.01 -4.55
C GLY A 142 -0.79 -23.44 -5.67
N ALA A 143 -0.76 -22.11 -5.87
CA ALA A 143 0.07 -21.45 -6.89
C ALA A 143 1.57 -21.79 -6.80
N ASP A 144 2.06 -22.14 -5.61
CA ASP A 144 3.43 -22.59 -5.36
C ASP A 144 3.79 -23.91 -6.05
N LEU A 145 2.79 -24.74 -6.38
CA LEU A 145 2.96 -26.02 -7.06
C LEU A 145 2.57 -25.96 -8.54
N MET A 146 2.06 -24.84 -9.02
CA MET A 146 1.56 -24.70 -10.40
C MET A 146 2.71 -24.53 -11.40
N GLN A 147 2.71 -25.36 -12.44
CA GLN A 147 3.71 -25.28 -13.49
C GLN A 147 3.56 -23.98 -14.31
N SER A 148 2.34 -23.47 -14.46
CA SER A 148 2.07 -22.19 -15.12
C SER A 148 2.77 -21.03 -14.41
N VAL A 149 2.83 -21.02 -13.08
CA VAL A 149 3.53 -19.97 -12.31
C VAL A 149 5.03 -20.02 -12.58
N VAL A 150 5.64 -21.20 -12.59
CA VAL A 150 7.07 -21.37 -12.93
C VAL A 150 7.37 -20.85 -14.33
N VAL A 151 6.58 -21.25 -15.34
CA VAL A 151 6.79 -20.79 -16.72
C VAL A 151 6.57 -19.28 -16.86
N ALA A 152 5.60 -18.70 -16.13
CA ALA A 152 5.36 -17.27 -16.13
C ALA A 152 6.57 -16.49 -15.57
N GLU A 153 7.15 -16.96 -14.48
CA GLU A 153 8.35 -16.38 -13.85
C GLU A 153 9.57 -16.45 -14.78
N GLU A 154 9.85 -17.61 -15.37
CA GLU A 154 10.92 -17.79 -16.36
C GLU A 154 10.74 -16.87 -17.58
N THR A 155 9.49 -16.68 -18.01
CA THR A 155 9.16 -15.78 -19.12
C THR A 155 9.43 -14.32 -18.77
N LEU A 156 9.13 -13.90 -17.53
CA LEU A 156 9.46 -12.55 -17.05
C LEU A 156 10.98 -12.33 -17.00
N ASP A 157 11.75 -13.32 -16.54
CA ASP A 157 13.21 -13.22 -16.51
C ASP A 157 13.82 -13.17 -17.91
N ALA A 158 13.33 -14.01 -18.83
CA ALA A 158 13.72 -13.93 -20.23
C ALA A 158 13.37 -12.58 -20.88
N ALA A 159 12.28 -11.94 -20.46
CA ALA A 159 11.90 -10.61 -20.92
C ALA A 159 12.82 -9.50 -20.37
N VAL A 160 13.32 -9.64 -19.14
CA VAL A 160 14.34 -8.73 -18.58
C VAL A 160 15.61 -8.78 -19.43
N GLU A 161 16.07 -9.99 -19.79
CA GLU A 161 17.24 -10.17 -20.65
C GLU A 161 17.01 -9.63 -22.07
N LEU A 162 15.86 -9.96 -22.68
CA LEU A 162 15.46 -9.48 -24.02
C LEU A 162 15.52 -7.94 -24.10
N THR A 163 15.04 -7.27 -23.07
CA THR A 163 14.95 -5.79 -23.04
C THR A 163 16.19 -5.12 -22.47
N LYS A 164 17.14 -5.90 -21.93
CA LYS A 164 18.32 -5.44 -21.19
C LYS A 164 17.94 -4.48 -20.05
N ALA A 165 16.81 -4.73 -19.39
CA ALA A 165 16.29 -3.86 -18.33
C ALA A 165 17.07 -3.96 -17.01
N GLY A 166 17.93 -4.98 -16.85
CA GLY A 166 18.72 -5.23 -15.64
C GLY A 166 17.91 -5.95 -14.56
N ASP A 167 16.71 -5.47 -14.26
CA ASP A 167 15.80 -6.07 -13.28
C ASP A 167 14.33 -5.97 -13.72
N ARG A 168 13.45 -6.69 -13.01
CA ARG A 168 12.01 -6.72 -13.30
C ARG A 168 11.30 -5.39 -13.03
N GLY A 169 11.69 -4.65 -11.99
CA GLY A 169 11.11 -3.33 -11.69
C GLY A 169 11.38 -2.33 -12.81
N SER A 170 12.60 -2.32 -13.34
CA SER A 170 13.01 -1.53 -14.51
C SER A 170 12.24 -1.95 -15.78
N LEU A 171 12.01 -3.25 -15.98
CA LEU A 171 11.17 -3.76 -17.07
C LEU A 171 9.72 -3.28 -16.96
N VAL A 172 9.12 -3.39 -15.77
CA VAL A 172 7.75 -2.92 -15.53
C VAL A 172 7.66 -1.42 -15.71
N ALA A 173 8.60 -0.65 -15.17
CA ALA A 173 8.64 0.81 -15.30
C ALA A 173 8.65 1.26 -16.76
N LYS A 174 9.29 0.51 -17.65
CA LYS A 174 9.30 0.78 -19.10
C LYS A 174 7.94 0.58 -19.77
N TYR A 175 7.13 -0.37 -19.30
CA TYR A 175 5.87 -0.77 -19.94
C TYR A 175 4.62 -0.54 -19.06
N VAL A 176 4.76 0.16 -17.93
CA VAL A 176 3.71 0.33 -16.92
C VAL A 176 2.44 0.94 -17.51
N ALA A 177 2.57 1.92 -18.42
CA ALA A 177 1.41 2.58 -19.01
C ALA A 177 0.53 1.61 -19.82
N GLN A 178 1.14 0.66 -20.52
CA GLN A 178 0.45 -0.36 -21.30
C GLN A 178 -0.11 -1.45 -20.38
N ILE A 179 0.65 -1.89 -19.37
CA ILE A 179 0.19 -2.90 -18.40
C ILE A 179 -1.03 -2.38 -17.62
N VAL A 180 -0.98 -1.13 -17.12
CA VAL A 180 -2.11 -0.48 -16.43
C VAL A 180 -3.34 -0.41 -17.34
N ALA A 181 -3.16 -0.08 -18.63
CA ALA A 181 -4.27 -0.07 -19.58
C ALA A 181 -4.91 -1.47 -19.67
N LEU A 182 -4.09 -2.52 -19.83
CA LEU A 182 -4.56 -3.91 -19.95
C LEU A 182 -5.25 -4.42 -18.69
N CYS A 183 -4.80 -4.02 -17.49
CA CYS A 183 -5.49 -4.36 -16.24
C CYS A 183 -6.94 -3.84 -16.19
N SER A 184 -7.21 -2.70 -16.84
CA SER A 184 -8.52 -2.01 -16.82
C SER A 184 -9.36 -2.20 -18.08
N GLN A 185 -8.82 -2.75 -19.17
CA GLN A 185 -9.43 -2.69 -20.50
C GLN A 185 -10.73 -3.49 -20.63
N ASP A 186 -10.82 -4.64 -19.95
CA ASP A 186 -11.93 -5.60 -20.08
C ASP A 186 -12.79 -5.66 -18.80
N VAL A 187 -12.75 -4.61 -17.96
CA VAL A 187 -13.46 -4.55 -16.67
C VAL A 187 -14.33 -3.29 -16.66
N ASN A 188 -15.63 -3.45 -16.41
CA ASN A 188 -16.51 -2.29 -16.25
C ASN A 188 -16.34 -1.63 -14.86
N LYS A 189 -16.99 -0.49 -14.65
CA LYS A 189 -16.84 0.28 -13.41
C LYS A 189 -17.29 -0.52 -12.19
N GLU A 190 -18.38 -1.25 -12.31
CA GLU A 190 -18.97 -2.06 -11.24
C GLU A 190 -18.06 -3.23 -10.85
N GLU A 191 -17.50 -3.93 -11.84
CA GLU A 191 -16.55 -5.02 -11.64
C GLU A 191 -15.23 -4.50 -11.06
N TRP A 192 -14.77 -3.32 -11.47
CA TRP A 192 -13.51 -2.77 -10.98
C TRP A 192 -13.50 -2.58 -9.46
N VAL A 193 -14.60 -2.09 -8.89
CA VAL A 193 -14.75 -1.85 -7.45
C VAL A 193 -15.23 -3.08 -6.68
N ALA A 194 -15.83 -4.06 -7.37
CA ALA A 194 -16.28 -5.30 -6.75
C ALA A 194 -15.13 -6.01 -6.02
N VAL A 195 -15.42 -6.74 -4.94
CA VAL A 195 -14.40 -7.41 -4.12
C VAL A 195 -13.65 -8.47 -4.93
N ALA A 196 -14.37 -9.27 -5.71
CA ALA A 196 -13.86 -10.48 -6.36
C ALA A 196 -12.78 -10.24 -7.45
N PRO A 197 -12.84 -9.20 -8.32
CA PRO A 197 -11.90 -9.10 -9.42
C PRO A 197 -10.45 -8.85 -8.97
N VAL A 198 -9.56 -9.67 -9.51
CA VAL A 198 -8.13 -9.67 -9.17
C VAL A 198 -7.37 -8.52 -9.82
N ASN A 199 -7.93 -7.92 -10.89
CA ASN A 199 -7.31 -6.89 -11.71
C ASN A 199 -6.71 -5.74 -10.89
N LYS A 200 -7.45 -5.21 -9.91
CA LYS A 200 -6.98 -4.14 -9.01
C LYS A 200 -5.78 -4.57 -8.15
N LYS A 201 -5.73 -5.83 -7.72
CA LYS A 201 -4.59 -6.39 -6.97
C LYS A 201 -3.37 -6.57 -7.88
N ILE A 202 -3.58 -7.03 -9.12
CA ILE A 202 -2.50 -7.12 -10.12
C ILE A 202 -1.96 -5.72 -10.43
N MET A 203 -2.85 -4.75 -10.64
CA MET A 203 -2.45 -3.36 -10.86
C MET A 203 -1.63 -2.82 -9.69
N LEU A 204 -2.06 -3.06 -8.44
CA LEU A 204 -1.28 -2.71 -7.24
C LEU A 204 0.13 -3.32 -7.30
N ARG A 205 0.24 -4.64 -7.46
CA ARG A 205 1.54 -5.33 -7.51
C ARG A 205 2.46 -4.80 -8.60
N VAL A 206 1.91 -4.52 -9.78
CA VAL A 206 2.67 -3.95 -10.91
C VAL A 206 3.14 -2.53 -10.56
N VAL A 207 2.24 -1.68 -10.09
CA VAL A 207 2.53 -0.26 -9.81
C VAL A 207 3.52 -0.11 -8.65
N GLU A 208 3.45 -0.93 -7.60
CA GLU A 208 4.37 -0.90 -6.45
C GLU A 208 5.83 -1.21 -6.83
N GLN A 209 6.07 -1.91 -7.94
CA GLN A 209 7.42 -2.18 -8.47
C GLN A 209 8.02 -0.99 -9.23
N VAL A 210 7.21 0.03 -9.56
CA VAL A 210 7.62 1.12 -10.43
C VAL A 210 8.13 2.29 -9.58
N PRO A 211 9.42 2.64 -9.69
CA PRO A 211 9.98 3.79 -8.99
C PRO A 211 9.65 5.11 -9.68
N PHE A 212 9.85 6.21 -8.95
CA PHE A 212 9.99 7.54 -9.55
C PHE A 212 11.05 7.52 -10.67
N PRO A 213 10.84 8.19 -11.82
CA PRO A 213 9.75 9.11 -12.18
C PRO A 213 8.62 8.49 -13.02
N HIS A 214 8.53 7.17 -13.12
CA HIS A 214 7.76 6.51 -14.20
C HIS A 214 6.23 6.51 -14.02
N LEU A 215 5.72 6.97 -12.88
CA LEU A 215 4.28 7.11 -12.61
C LEU A 215 3.72 8.52 -12.90
N GLY A 216 4.58 9.45 -13.33
CA GLY A 216 4.21 10.83 -13.66
C GLY A 216 3.62 11.02 -15.06
N GLY A 217 3.59 12.27 -15.52
CA GLY A 217 3.15 12.66 -16.86
C GLY A 217 1.72 12.20 -17.22
N ASP A 218 1.54 11.73 -18.45
CA ASP A 218 0.25 11.29 -18.98
C ASP A 218 -0.34 10.08 -18.23
N LEU A 219 0.50 9.28 -17.57
CA LEU A 219 0.06 8.10 -16.84
C LEU A 219 -0.62 8.46 -15.51
N LEU A 220 -0.18 9.55 -14.86
CA LEU A 220 -0.70 9.95 -13.55
C LEU A 220 -2.22 10.13 -13.56
N GLY A 221 -2.77 10.86 -14.54
CA GLY A 221 -4.21 11.09 -14.64
C GLY A 221 -5.01 9.79 -14.78
N ARG A 222 -4.49 8.83 -15.55
CA ARG A 222 -5.10 7.49 -15.69
C ARG A 222 -5.03 6.70 -14.38
N LEU A 223 -3.88 6.71 -13.71
CA LEU A 223 -3.71 6.01 -12.44
C LEU A 223 -4.67 6.56 -11.37
N LEU A 224 -4.82 7.88 -11.26
CA LEU A 224 -5.76 8.49 -10.33
C LEU A 224 -7.21 8.15 -10.67
N ALA A 225 -7.58 8.17 -11.96
CA ALA A 225 -8.93 7.80 -12.41
C ALA A 225 -9.30 6.35 -12.08
N LEU A 226 -8.33 5.42 -12.12
CA LEU A 226 -8.54 4.02 -11.73
C LEU A 226 -8.47 3.82 -10.21
N THR A 227 -7.72 4.65 -9.49
CA THR A 227 -7.46 4.48 -8.06
C THR A 227 -8.53 5.12 -7.19
N PHE A 228 -9.02 6.31 -7.52
CA PHE A 228 -10.01 7.02 -6.68
C PHE A 228 -11.30 6.22 -6.44
N PRO A 229 -11.91 5.54 -7.44
CA PRO A 229 -13.08 4.70 -7.18
C PRO A 229 -12.82 3.57 -6.18
N LEU A 230 -11.58 3.06 -6.10
CA LEU A 230 -11.21 2.04 -5.12
C LEU A 230 -11.10 2.64 -3.72
N VAL A 231 -10.57 3.85 -3.60
CA VAL A 231 -10.43 4.58 -2.32
C VAL A 231 -11.79 4.98 -1.74
N ASP A 232 -12.74 5.32 -2.59
CA ASP A 232 -14.12 5.66 -2.21
C ASP A 232 -15.00 4.43 -1.91
N ASP A 233 -14.49 3.20 -2.16
CA ASP A 233 -15.27 1.98 -1.92
C ASP A 233 -15.47 1.69 -0.42
N LEU A 234 -16.62 1.11 -0.08
CA LEU A 234 -16.98 0.82 1.31
C LEU A 234 -16.42 -0.52 1.81
N THR A 235 -16.02 -1.42 0.92
CA THR A 235 -15.45 -2.72 1.29
C THR A 235 -13.98 -2.57 1.67
N ASP A 236 -13.55 -3.21 2.76
CA ASP A 236 -12.18 -3.01 3.28
C ASP A 236 -11.12 -3.48 2.30
N ALA A 237 -11.33 -4.66 1.73
CA ALA A 237 -10.37 -5.27 0.80
C ALA A 237 -10.15 -4.40 -0.45
N THR A 238 -11.20 -3.79 -1.00
CA THR A 238 -11.07 -2.88 -2.14
C THR A 238 -10.45 -1.55 -1.71
N GLN A 239 -10.94 -0.95 -0.62
CA GLN A 239 -10.45 0.33 -0.12
C GLN A 239 -8.96 0.28 0.23
N LEU A 240 -8.49 -0.80 0.85
CA LEU A 240 -7.09 -0.99 1.19
C LEU A 240 -6.20 -1.04 -0.05
N VAL A 241 -6.63 -1.72 -1.12
CA VAL A 241 -5.92 -1.75 -2.40
C VAL A 241 -5.83 -0.34 -2.99
N GLY A 242 -6.95 0.40 -2.99
CA GLY A 242 -6.99 1.80 -3.43
C GLY A 242 -6.06 2.70 -2.62
N ALA A 243 -6.06 2.57 -1.29
CA ALA A 243 -5.22 3.36 -0.39
C ALA A 243 -3.72 3.11 -0.64
N ARG A 244 -3.31 1.84 -0.81
CA ARG A 244 -1.91 1.46 -1.10
C ARG A 244 -1.46 1.98 -2.45
N LEU A 245 -2.29 1.81 -3.49
CA LEU A 245 -2.05 2.37 -4.82
C LEU A 245 -1.85 3.88 -4.74
N LEU A 246 -2.80 4.58 -4.10
CA LEU A 246 -2.77 6.04 -4.02
C LEU A 246 -1.52 6.54 -3.31
N ARG A 247 -1.18 5.93 -2.17
CA ARG A 247 0.05 6.27 -1.45
C ARG A 247 1.30 6.06 -2.30
N HIS A 248 1.43 4.91 -2.97
CA HIS A 248 2.59 4.64 -3.81
C HIS A 248 2.71 5.62 -4.97
N ILE A 249 1.59 5.98 -5.61
CA ILE A 249 1.54 7.01 -6.65
C ILE A 249 2.00 8.35 -6.07
N VAL A 250 1.38 8.81 -4.98
CA VAL A 250 1.73 10.08 -4.31
C VAL A 250 3.21 10.13 -3.99
N LYS A 251 3.79 9.05 -3.44
CA LYS A 251 5.22 8.96 -3.10
C LYS A 251 6.14 9.11 -4.33
N ASN A 252 5.75 8.54 -5.47
CA ASN A 252 6.60 8.38 -6.66
C ASN A 252 6.29 9.35 -7.81
N VAL A 253 5.59 10.46 -7.55
CA VAL A 253 5.44 11.58 -8.51
C VAL A 253 6.03 12.88 -7.98
N THR A 254 6.32 13.83 -8.87
CA THR A 254 6.83 15.13 -8.43
C THR A 254 5.74 15.94 -7.71
N PRO A 255 6.11 16.85 -6.79
CA PRO A 255 5.18 17.82 -6.23
C PRO A 255 4.47 18.66 -7.31
N THR A 256 5.16 18.99 -8.40
CA THR A 256 4.61 19.79 -9.50
C THR A 256 3.46 19.08 -10.21
N GLU A 257 3.63 17.81 -10.54
CA GLU A 257 2.57 17.02 -11.19
C GLU A 257 1.40 16.79 -10.24
N LEU A 258 1.67 16.49 -8.96
CA LEU A 258 0.63 16.22 -7.97
C LEU A 258 -0.24 17.46 -7.70
N ARG A 259 0.35 18.66 -7.73
CA ARG A 259 -0.38 19.94 -7.55
C ARG A 259 -1.47 20.16 -8.61
N TRP A 260 -1.37 19.55 -9.79
CA TRP A 260 -2.42 19.67 -10.80
C TRP A 260 -3.71 18.92 -10.42
N TYR A 261 -3.60 17.98 -9.49
CA TYR A 261 -4.70 17.15 -9.01
C TYR A 261 -5.03 17.40 -7.53
N SER A 262 -4.46 18.42 -6.89
CA SER A 262 -4.51 18.60 -5.43
C SER A 262 -5.93 18.69 -4.90
N ASP A 263 -6.83 19.42 -5.56
CA ASP A 263 -8.19 19.63 -5.06
C ASP A 263 -8.97 18.31 -5.02
N VAL A 264 -8.89 17.51 -6.09
CA VAL A 264 -9.57 16.22 -6.19
C VAL A 264 -8.93 15.20 -5.26
N LEU A 265 -7.59 15.14 -5.21
CA LEU A 265 -6.85 14.25 -4.31
C LEU A 265 -7.22 14.50 -2.85
N LEU A 266 -7.19 15.77 -2.42
CA LEU A 266 -7.51 16.13 -1.05
C LEU A 266 -8.99 15.92 -0.74
N GLU A 267 -9.90 16.07 -1.71
CA GLU A 267 -11.32 15.69 -1.50
C GLU A 267 -11.48 14.19 -1.28
N VAL A 268 -10.88 13.35 -2.14
CA VAL A 268 -10.93 11.88 -2.02
C VAL A 268 -10.33 11.40 -0.69
N LEU A 269 -9.20 11.99 -0.27
CA LEU A 269 -8.63 11.67 1.04
C LEU A 269 -9.54 12.14 2.17
N HIS A 270 -10.13 13.33 2.05
CA HIS A 270 -11.05 13.86 3.05
C HIS A 270 -12.30 12.99 3.20
N THR A 271 -12.84 12.41 2.13
CA THR A 271 -13.97 11.47 2.22
C THR A 271 -13.54 10.12 2.78
N ALA A 272 -12.39 9.59 2.38
CA ALA A 272 -11.98 8.22 2.71
C ALA A 272 -11.52 8.01 4.17
N ILE A 273 -10.90 9.01 4.81
CA ILE A 273 -10.32 8.88 6.16
C ILE A 273 -11.34 8.66 7.29
N VAL A 274 -12.64 8.57 6.99
CA VAL A 274 -13.67 8.16 7.98
C VAL A 274 -13.68 6.68 8.26
N THR A 275 -12.95 5.90 7.47
CA THR A 275 -12.89 4.45 7.62
C THR A 275 -12.46 4.06 9.04
N ARG A 276 -13.17 3.11 9.64
CA ARG A 276 -12.86 2.59 10.99
C ARG A 276 -12.10 1.26 10.93
N LYS A 277 -11.44 0.99 9.81
CA LYS A 277 -10.54 -0.17 9.61
C LYS A 277 -9.09 0.29 9.85
N PRO A 278 -8.40 -0.17 10.91
CA PRO A 278 -7.10 0.36 11.30
C PRO A 278 -6.04 0.34 10.19
N ASP A 279 -5.91 -0.78 9.47
CA ASP A 279 -4.88 -0.93 8.41
C ASP A 279 -5.13 0.03 7.24
N THR A 280 -6.37 0.10 6.78
CA THR A 280 -6.78 0.99 5.69
C THR A 280 -6.65 2.45 6.10
N LEU A 281 -7.09 2.82 7.31
CA LEU A 281 -6.94 4.17 7.84
C LEU A 281 -5.46 4.57 7.94
N ASN A 282 -4.60 3.65 8.41
CA ASN A 282 -3.18 3.93 8.55
C ASN A 282 -2.53 4.30 7.21
N VAL A 283 -2.84 3.55 6.14
CA VAL A 283 -2.33 3.84 4.79
C VAL A 283 -2.91 5.15 4.24
N LEU A 284 -4.20 5.43 4.47
CA LEU A 284 -4.82 6.68 4.02
C LEU A 284 -4.24 7.91 4.72
N LEU A 285 -3.94 7.81 6.03
CA LEU A 285 -3.33 8.91 6.77
C LEU A 285 -1.85 9.11 6.40
N ASP A 286 -1.10 8.04 6.16
CA ASP A 286 0.23 8.15 5.54
C ASP A 286 0.16 8.88 4.19
N CYS A 287 -0.80 8.48 3.34
CA CYS A 287 -1.04 9.12 2.05
C CYS A 287 -1.41 10.60 2.20
N LEU A 288 -2.23 10.95 3.19
CA LEU A 288 -2.61 12.33 3.49
C LEU A 288 -1.41 13.17 3.89
N VAL A 289 -0.56 12.69 4.80
CA VAL A 289 0.66 13.40 5.21
C VAL A 289 1.58 13.64 4.00
N GLU A 290 1.86 12.59 3.22
CA GLU A 290 2.72 12.70 2.03
C GLU A 290 2.12 13.64 0.98
N SER A 291 0.79 13.63 0.81
CA SER A 291 0.07 14.53 -0.08
C SER A 291 0.19 15.98 0.40
N LEU A 292 -0.06 16.25 1.69
CA LEU A 292 0.04 17.58 2.28
C LEU A 292 1.46 18.15 2.14
N ASP A 293 2.49 17.34 2.38
CA ASP A 293 3.90 17.73 2.23
C ASP A 293 4.25 18.11 0.76
N LYS A 294 3.59 17.50 -0.24
CA LYS A 294 3.84 17.78 -1.67
C LYS A 294 2.98 18.90 -2.26
N VAL A 295 1.71 18.97 -1.88
CA VAL A 295 0.75 19.92 -2.46
C VAL A 295 0.74 21.26 -1.75
N SER A 296 1.22 21.34 -0.51
CA SER A 296 1.32 22.59 0.24
C SER A 296 2.66 23.27 -0.04
N PRO A 297 2.68 24.49 -0.58
CA PRO A 297 3.91 25.27 -0.71
C PRO A 297 4.60 25.47 0.65
N PRO A 298 5.94 25.59 0.70
CA PRO A 298 6.65 25.91 1.94
C PRO A 298 6.08 27.16 2.60
N GLY A 299 5.68 27.04 3.87
CA GLY A 299 5.09 28.14 4.65
C GLY A 299 3.57 28.32 4.48
N GLU A 300 2.93 27.62 3.54
CA GLU A 300 1.47 27.63 3.40
C GLU A 300 0.85 26.41 4.08
N LEU A 301 0.02 26.66 5.11
CA LEU A 301 -0.58 25.61 5.92
C LEU A 301 -2.10 25.48 5.73
N LYS A 302 -2.65 26.12 4.69
CA LYS A 302 -4.08 26.13 4.39
C LYS A 302 -4.65 24.73 4.19
N HIS A 303 -3.94 23.85 3.49
CA HIS A 303 -4.40 22.47 3.32
C HIS A 303 -4.41 21.70 4.62
N TYR A 304 -3.44 21.93 5.51
CA TYR A 304 -3.44 21.31 6.84
C TYR A 304 -4.64 21.75 7.68
N ASP A 305 -5.00 23.04 7.63
CA ASP A 305 -6.14 23.61 8.35
C ASP A 305 -7.49 22.96 7.95
N ARG A 306 -7.56 22.38 6.74
CA ARG A 306 -8.73 21.63 6.26
C ARG A 306 -8.94 20.30 7.00
N PHE A 307 -7.85 19.63 7.40
CA PHE A 307 -7.92 18.28 7.98
C PHE A 307 -7.80 18.26 9.50
N MET A 308 -7.02 19.17 10.08
CA MET A 308 -6.70 19.13 11.51
C MET A 308 -7.94 19.14 12.44
N PRO A 309 -8.95 20.02 12.24
CA PRO A 309 -10.15 20.02 13.09
C PRO A 309 -10.90 18.69 13.04
N ARG A 310 -10.99 18.09 11.85
CA ARG A 310 -11.68 16.83 11.63
C ARG A 310 -10.93 15.68 12.28
N LEU A 311 -9.63 15.56 12.07
CA LEU A 311 -8.82 14.49 12.67
C LEU A 311 -8.89 14.54 14.21
N LEU A 312 -8.83 15.73 14.80
CA LEU A 312 -9.01 15.89 16.26
C LEU A 312 -10.40 15.45 16.72
N SER A 313 -11.45 15.85 16.01
CA SER A 313 -12.82 15.44 16.30
C SER A 313 -13.01 13.93 16.17
N ASP A 314 -12.52 13.33 15.08
CA ASP A 314 -12.62 11.90 14.81
C ASP A 314 -11.84 11.08 15.85
N THR A 315 -10.68 11.56 16.29
CA THR A 315 -9.91 10.93 17.37
C THR A 315 -10.65 11.00 18.69
N SER A 316 -11.26 12.16 19.01
CA SER A 316 -12.00 12.36 20.26
C SER A 316 -13.26 11.50 20.36
N LEU A 317 -13.92 11.22 19.24
CA LEU A 317 -15.16 10.46 19.18
C LEU A 317 -14.93 8.95 18.93
N CYS A 318 -13.69 8.54 18.69
CA CYS A 318 -13.35 7.15 18.40
C CYS A 318 -13.35 6.31 19.67
N SER A 319 -14.23 5.30 19.73
CA SER A 319 -14.27 4.30 20.81
C SER A 319 -13.32 3.13 20.58
N ASP A 320 -13.02 2.79 19.32
CA ASP A 320 -12.09 1.72 18.98
C ASP A 320 -10.64 2.15 19.27
N VAL A 321 -9.97 1.41 20.15
CA VAL A 321 -8.61 1.68 20.58
C VAL A 321 -7.60 1.51 19.45
N ALA A 322 -7.76 0.51 18.58
CA ALA A 322 -6.84 0.28 17.47
C ALA A 322 -6.88 1.43 16.46
N VAL A 323 -8.08 1.93 16.16
CA VAL A 323 -8.28 3.11 15.30
C VAL A 323 -7.75 4.38 15.99
N ARG A 324 -7.97 4.54 17.29
CA ARG A 324 -7.47 5.69 18.06
C ARG A 324 -5.95 5.74 18.09
N ILE A 325 -5.26 4.60 18.23
CA ILE A 325 -3.79 4.50 18.14
C ILE A 325 -3.31 5.05 16.79
N VAL A 326 -3.96 4.64 15.68
CA VAL A 326 -3.62 5.10 14.33
C VAL A 326 -3.77 6.62 14.23
N PHE A 327 -4.91 7.18 14.68
CA PHE A 327 -5.10 8.63 14.67
C PHE A 327 -4.06 9.38 15.49
N VAL A 328 -3.79 8.96 16.73
CA VAL A 328 -2.82 9.61 17.63
C VAL A 328 -1.42 9.62 17.00
N ARG A 329 -0.98 8.49 16.43
CA ARG A 329 0.31 8.39 15.74
C ARG A 329 0.43 9.36 14.57
N HIS A 330 -0.64 9.56 13.81
CA HIS A 330 -0.64 10.49 12.66
C HIS A 330 -0.83 11.95 13.07
N LEU A 331 -1.59 12.23 14.12
CA LEU A 331 -1.66 13.57 14.73
C LEU A 331 -0.28 14.03 15.16
N ARG A 332 0.55 13.16 15.76
CA ARG A 332 1.95 13.47 16.09
C ARG A 332 2.74 13.96 14.88
N VAL A 333 2.62 13.30 13.74
CA VAL A 333 3.33 13.68 12.51
C VAL A 333 2.89 15.09 12.06
N LEU A 334 1.59 15.35 12.08
CA LEU A 334 1.04 16.66 11.72
C LEU A 334 1.48 17.77 12.70
N VAL A 335 1.55 17.46 13.99
CA VAL A 335 2.06 18.37 15.02
C VAL A 335 3.51 18.74 14.75
N ILE A 336 4.36 17.77 14.42
CA ILE A 336 5.77 18.02 14.07
C ILE A 336 5.88 18.93 12.83
N ARG A 337 5.03 18.71 11.81
CA ARG A 337 5.04 19.52 10.58
C ARG A 337 4.54 20.96 10.78
N GLN A 338 3.63 21.18 11.74
CA GLN A 338 2.99 22.49 11.99
C GLN A 338 3.54 23.23 13.22
N GLY A 339 4.42 22.57 13.97
CA GLY A 339 5.00 23.07 15.22
C GLY A 339 6.35 23.76 15.04
N ALA A 340 6.84 24.31 16.15
CA ALA A 340 8.12 24.98 16.22
C ALA A 340 9.27 24.00 15.90
N PRO A 341 10.40 24.47 15.34
CA PRO A 341 10.70 25.86 15.01
C PRO A 341 10.16 26.31 13.65
N HIS A 342 9.58 25.41 12.86
CA HIS A 342 9.24 25.67 11.46
C HIS A 342 7.94 26.45 11.28
N SER A 343 6.99 26.30 12.19
CA SER A 343 5.72 27.01 12.19
C SER A 343 5.18 27.13 13.62
N LEU A 344 4.21 28.04 13.82
CA LEU A 344 3.44 28.13 15.07
C LEU A 344 1.95 27.80 14.84
N ASN A 345 1.59 27.30 13.66
CA ASN A 345 0.20 27.02 13.30
C ASN A 345 -0.43 25.95 14.20
N GLY A 346 0.36 24.97 14.65
CA GLY A 346 -0.10 23.93 15.57
C GLY A 346 -0.70 24.49 16.88
N ILE A 347 -0.27 25.68 17.32
CA ILE A 347 -0.78 26.33 18.54
C ILE A 347 -2.29 26.63 18.46
N ARG A 348 -2.83 26.94 17.26
CA ARG A 348 -4.27 27.14 17.06
C ARG A 348 -5.09 25.94 17.52
N TYR A 349 -4.52 24.75 17.41
CA TYR A 349 -5.16 23.48 17.72
C TYR A 349 -4.72 22.90 19.06
N LEU A 350 -3.92 23.63 19.85
CA LEU A 350 -3.30 23.11 21.07
C LEU A 350 -4.35 22.61 22.08
N GLN A 351 -5.38 23.40 22.38
CA GLN A 351 -6.40 23.02 23.36
C GLN A 351 -7.19 21.76 22.94
N PRO A 352 -7.77 21.66 21.73
CA PRO A 352 -8.44 20.42 21.33
C PRO A 352 -7.49 19.23 21.19
N LEU A 353 -6.23 19.46 20.79
CA LEU A 353 -5.19 18.41 20.75
C LEU A 353 -4.88 17.87 22.15
N LEU A 354 -4.61 18.74 23.12
CA LEU A 354 -4.35 18.34 24.51
C LEU A 354 -5.53 17.58 25.09
N LYS A 355 -6.77 18.02 24.83
CA LYS A 355 -7.97 17.29 25.26
C LYS A 355 -7.99 15.85 24.74
N VAL A 356 -7.67 15.64 23.46
CA VAL A 356 -7.61 14.31 22.83
C VAL A 356 -6.50 13.45 23.44
N LEU A 357 -5.31 14.02 23.62
CA LEU A 357 -4.14 13.31 24.14
C LEU A 357 -4.31 12.97 25.62
N ILE A 358 -4.80 13.91 26.43
CA ILE A 358 -4.96 13.72 27.88
C ILE A 358 -6.03 12.67 28.18
N ALA A 359 -7.11 12.64 27.39
CA ALA A 359 -8.07 11.54 27.44
C ALA A 359 -7.48 10.17 27.04
N GLY A 360 -6.28 10.12 26.46
CA GLY A 360 -5.57 8.87 26.16
C GLY A 360 -5.05 8.18 27.43
N PHE A 361 -4.73 8.96 28.47
CA PHE A 361 -4.26 8.45 29.76
C PHE A 361 -5.33 7.75 30.61
N GLU A 362 -6.58 7.76 30.16
CA GLU A 362 -7.67 6.98 30.78
C GLU A 362 -7.66 5.52 30.30
N SER A 363 -6.86 5.19 29.29
CA SER A 363 -6.74 3.83 28.77
C SER A 363 -5.69 3.01 29.53
N VAL A 364 -5.97 1.72 29.71
CA VAL A 364 -5.00 0.71 30.16
C VAL A 364 -4.28 0.01 28.99
N ASN A 365 -4.56 0.43 27.75
CA ASN A 365 -3.90 -0.12 26.57
C ASN A 365 -2.50 0.48 26.42
N VAL A 366 -1.47 -0.36 26.58
CA VAL A 366 -0.06 0.03 26.49
C VAL A 366 0.28 0.75 25.19
N ALA A 367 -0.15 0.22 24.04
CA ALA A 367 0.15 0.81 22.74
C ALA A 367 -0.46 2.21 22.56
N LEU A 368 -1.67 2.44 23.09
CA LEU A 368 -2.30 3.76 23.09
C LEU A 368 -1.59 4.73 24.05
N LEU A 369 -1.18 4.28 25.23
CA LEU A 369 -0.44 5.10 26.19
C LEU A 369 0.91 5.54 25.61
N VAL A 370 1.67 4.61 25.02
CA VAL A 370 2.94 4.91 24.34
C VAL A 370 2.73 5.92 23.22
N ALA A 371 1.79 5.67 22.31
CA ALA A 371 1.48 6.60 21.22
C ALA A 371 1.06 8.00 21.74
N THR A 372 0.31 8.04 22.85
CA THR A 372 -0.13 9.28 23.50
C THR A 372 1.05 10.05 24.08
N LEU A 373 1.94 9.40 24.83
CA LEU A 373 3.11 10.02 25.42
C LEU A 373 4.06 10.58 24.36
N GLU A 374 4.35 9.81 23.30
CA GLU A 374 5.19 10.27 22.21
C GLU A 374 4.55 11.46 21.46
N SER A 375 3.22 11.44 21.30
CA SER A 375 2.48 12.55 20.68
C SER A 375 2.46 13.79 21.57
N LEU A 376 2.40 13.60 22.89
CA LEU A 376 2.44 14.65 23.88
C LEU A 376 3.82 15.29 23.94
N GLN A 377 4.90 14.49 23.90
CA GLN A 377 6.27 14.98 23.79
C GLN A 377 6.45 15.87 22.55
N ALA A 378 6.00 15.41 21.38
CA ALA A 378 6.01 16.19 20.15
C ALA A 378 5.16 17.47 20.25
N THR A 379 4.03 17.41 20.97
CA THR A 379 3.17 18.58 21.21
C THR A 379 3.85 19.60 22.12
N VAL A 380 4.53 19.14 23.18
CA VAL A 380 5.26 20.03 24.09
C VAL A 380 6.38 20.75 23.35
N LEU A 381 7.14 20.02 22.52
CA LEU A 381 8.19 20.59 21.68
C LEU A 381 7.63 21.53 20.60
N GLY A 382 6.60 21.10 19.87
CA GLY A 382 6.04 21.84 18.75
C GLY A 382 5.24 23.08 19.16
N ALA A 383 4.70 23.11 20.37
CA ALA A 383 3.89 24.22 20.89
C ALA A 383 4.51 24.90 22.13
N TRP A 384 5.81 24.68 22.39
CA TRP A 384 6.51 25.13 23.60
C TRP A 384 6.20 26.56 24.06
N PRO A 385 6.02 27.59 23.19
CA PRO A 385 5.75 28.96 23.66
C PRO A 385 4.42 29.11 24.42
N ARG A 386 3.52 28.13 24.33
CA ARG A 386 2.20 28.15 24.97
C ARG A 386 1.97 26.99 25.94
N ILE A 387 2.94 26.10 26.15
CA ILE A 387 2.77 24.93 27.01
C ILE A 387 2.69 25.30 28.50
N ALA A 388 3.38 26.36 28.95
CA ALA A 388 3.44 26.72 30.37
C ALA A 388 2.06 26.86 31.03
N SER A 389 1.04 27.38 30.31
CA SER A 389 -0.34 27.51 30.82
C SER A 389 -1.12 26.20 30.89
N HIS A 390 -0.59 25.09 30.35
CA HIS A 390 -1.20 23.77 30.33
C HIS A 390 -0.43 22.75 31.19
N THR A 391 0.63 23.18 31.87
CA THR A 391 1.56 22.33 32.63
C THR A 391 0.84 21.39 33.60
N GLU A 392 -0.11 21.92 34.38
CA GLU A 392 -0.85 21.13 35.38
C GLU A 392 -1.64 19.98 34.73
N GLU A 393 -2.40 20.28 33.67
CA GLU A 393 -3.23 19.30 32.96
C GLU A 393 -2.37 18.16 32.36
N ILE A 394 -1.25 18.53 31.74
CA ILE A 394 -0.30 17.61 31.13
C ILE A 394 0.36 16.74 32.21
N LEU A 395 0.84 17.35 33.29
CA LEU A 395 1.52 16.66 34.40
C LEU A 395 0.59 15.65 35.07
N VAL A 396 -0.67 16.01 35.32
CA VAL A 396 -1.67 15.08 35.86
C VAL A 396 -1.89 13.90 34.91
N GLY A 397 -1.97 14.14 33.60
CA GLY A 397 -2.07 13.08 32.60
C GLY A 397 -0.89 12.11 32.64
N VAL A 398 0.34 12.65 32.65
CA VAL A 398 1.57 11.85 32.73
C VAL A 398 1.63 11.04 34.02
N LEU A 399 1.27 11.63 35.17
CA LEU A 399 1.24 10.91 36.44
C LEU A 399 0.20 9.80 36.50
N ARG A 400 -0.89 9.86 35.71
CA ARG A 400 -1.81 8.72 35.55
C ARG A 400 -1.13 7.55 34.84
N ALA A 401 -0.29 7.81 33.84
CA ALA A 401 0.50 6.75 33.19
C ALA A 401 1.54 6.15 34.15
N VAL A 402 2.23 6.98 34.94
CA VAL A 402 3.12 6.49 36.01
C VAL A 402 2.34 5.63 37.01
N ALA A 403 1.15 6.07 37.42
CA ALA A 403 0.29 5.32 38.32
C ALA A 403 -0.16 3.98 37.74
N PHE A 404 -0.45 3.92 36.44
CA PHE A 404 -0.74 2.67 35.74
C PHE A 404 0.44 1.68 35.82
N CYS A 405 1.68 2.17 35.75
CA CYS A 405 2.89 1.36 35.88
C CYS A 405 3.21 0.93 37.32
N GLU A 406 2.93 1.76 38.32
CA GLU A 406 3.41 1.56 39.70
C GLU A 406 2.34 1.07 40.70
N LEU A 407 1.04 1.30 40.43
CA LEU A 407 -0.01 0.94 41.37
C LEU A 407 -0.52 -0.49 41.21
N PHE A 408 -0.46 -1.03 39.99
CA PHE A 408 -0.94 -2.37 39.67
C PHE A 408 0.15 -3.41 39.89
N ASN A 409 -0.24 -4.57 40.43
CA ASN A 409 0.69 -5.66 40.70
C ASN A 409 1.05 -6.40 39.40
N GLU A 410 2.31 -6.83 39.26
CA GLU A 410 2.76 -7.66 38.14
C GLU A 410 1.89 -8.91 37.97
N GLY A 411 1.41 -9.16 36.74
CA GLY A 411 0.68 -10.39 36.38
C GLY A 411 -0.85 -10.28 36.34
N ALA A 412 -1.43 -9.09 36.47
CA ALA A 412 -2.84 -8.88 36.14
C ALA A 412 -3.05 -8.82 34.62
N GLU A 413 -4.21 -9.25 34.13
CA GLU A 413 -4.56 -9.40 32.69
C GLU A 413 -4.34 -8.14 31.82
N PHE A 414 -4.19 -6.97 32.44
CA PHE A 414 -4.04 -5.67 31.78
C PHE A 414 -2.82 -4.88 32.27
N THR A 415 -1.82 -5.54 32.86
CA THR A 415 -0.59 -4.89 33.31
C THR A 415 0.51 -4.96 32.26
N PRO A 416 1.30 -3.89 32.09
CA PRO A 416 2.42 -3.89 31.16
C PRO A 416 3.46 -4.93 31.60
N SER A 417 4.13 -5.56 30.65
CA SER A 417 5.36 -6.32 30.90
C SER A 417 6.46 -5.41 31.47
N SER A 418 7.54 -6.00 31.99
CA SER A 418 8.66 -5.24 32.57
C SER A 418 9.25 -4.25 31.56
N ASP A 419 9.45 -4.68 30.31
CA ASP A 419 9.99 -3.86 29.22
C ASP A 419 9.00 -2.74 28.84
N GLU A 420 7.70 -3.04 28.74
CA GLU A 420 6.67 -2.03 28.45
C GLU A 420 6.54 -1.01 29.59
N LYS A 421 6.68 -1.45 30.84
CA LYS A 421 6.68 -0.58 32.02
C LYS A 421 7.86 0.39 31.96
N GLU A 422 9.07 -0.12 31.70
CA GLU A 422 10.28 0.70 31.57
C GLU A 422 10.13 1.73 30.43
N GLN A 423 9.59 1.31 29.29
CA GLN A 423 9.32 2.20 28.15
C GLN A 423 8.35 3.33 28.52
N ILE A 424 7.21 3.01 29.14
CA ILE A 424 6.20 4.02 29.52
C ILE A 424 6.80 5.00 30.53
N LEU A 425 7.49 4.49 31.56
CA LEU A 425 8.10 5.34 32.58
C LEU A 425 9.14 6.28 31.98
N THR A 426 10.02 5.78 31.10
CA THR A 426 11.01 6.61 30.39
C THR A 426 10.35 7.73 29.60
N LEU A 427 9.29 7.43 28.85
CA LEU A 427 8.53 8.45 28.12
C LEU A 427 7.84 9.47 29.05
N CYS A 428 7.39 9.04 30.23
CA CYS A 428 6.86 9.95 31.24
C CYS A 428 7.94 10.89 31.76
N GLU A 429 9.14 10.38 32.05
CA GLU A 429 10.28 11.19 32.46
C GLU A 429 10.65 12.24 31.40
N ASP A 430 10.73 11.83 30.12
CA ASP A 430 11.04 12.73 29.02
C ASP A 430 10.03 13.89 28.91
N VAL A 431 8.74 13.62 29.06
CA VAL A 431 7.71 14.67 29.04
C VAL A 431 7.84 15.58 30.26
N LEU A 432 8.11 15.04 31.46
CA LEU A 432 8.30 15.83 32.67
C LEU A 432 9.54 16.72 32.58
N ASP A 433 10.65 16.22 32.02
CA ASP A 433 11.86 17.00 31.77
C ASP A 433 11.57 18.19 30.85
N LEU A 434 10.81 17.97 29.76
CA LEU A 434 10.41 19.04 28.86
C LEU A 434 9.50 20.06 29.55
N LEU A 435 8.54 19.61 30.37
CA LEU A 435 7.70 20.52 31.15
C LEU A 435 8.52 21.34 32.14
N HIS A 436 9.50 20.72 32.81
CA HIS A 436 10.39 21.43 33.73
C HIS A 436 11.19 22.50 33.00
N GLN A 437 11.76 22.20 31.83
CA GLN A 437 12.49 23.14 30.99
C GLN A 437 11.62 24.31 30.49
N VAL A 438 10.42 24.02 29.99
CA VAL A 438 9.47 25.06 29.54
C VAL A 438 9.06 25.99 30.69
N ASN A 439 9.08 25.48 31.92
CA ASN A 439 8.78 26.22 33.13
C ASN A 439 10.03 26.64 33.92
N ALA A 440 11.22 26.74 33.33
CA ALA A 440 12.47 27.01 34.06
C ALA A 440 12.48 28.27 34.97
N GLY A 441 11.52 29.19 34.80
CA GLY A 441 11.30 30.34 35.68
C GLY A 441 10.29 30.13 36.82
N ASN A 442 9.73 28.92 36.98
CA ASN A 442 8.66 28.61 37.92
C ASN A 442 8.80 27.18 38.48
N SER A 443 8.70 27.01 39.79
CA SER A 443 8.79 25.72 40.48
C SER A 443 7.56 24.82 40.34
N VAL A 444 6.52 25.23 39.61
CA VAL A 444 5.22 24.51 39.48
C VAL A 444 5.38 23.00 39.26
N VAL A 445 6.25 22.57 38.32
CA VAL A 445 6.43 21.13 38.04
C VAL A 445 7.01 20.40 39.25
N SER A 446 8.06 20.96 39.86
CA SER A 446 8.73 20.40 41.03
C SER A 446 7.80 20.36 42.26
N ASP A 447 7.04 21.44 42.49
CA ASP A 447 6.10 21.58 43.61
C ASP A 447 4.95 20.56 43.51
N MET A 448 4.43 20.34 42.31
CA MET A 448 3.40 19.33 42.06
C MET A 448 3.92 17.91 42.26
N LEU A 449 5.12 17.58 41.78
CA LEU A 449 5.74 16.27 42.03
C LEU A 449 5.98 16.04 43.53
N ALA A 450 6.41 17.06 44.28
CA ALA A 450 6.60 16.95 45.72
C ALA A 450 5.27 16.67 46.42
N THR A 451 4.22 17.37 46.01
CA THR A 451 2.87 17.17 46.54
C THR A 451 2.37 15.74 46.30
N VAL A 452 2.51 15.22 45.08
CA VAL A 452 2.08 13.85 44.74
C VAL A 452 2.94 12.80 45.43
N GLY A 453 4.26 12.97 45.47
CA GLY A 453 5.17 12.04 46.16
C GLY A 453 4.88 11.95 47.66
N ASN A 454 4.49 13.06 48.29
CA ASN A 454 4.09 13.09 49.70
C ASN A 454 2.70 12.46 49.94
N GLN A 455 1.76 12.62 49.00
CA GLN A 455 0.40 12.12 49.13
C GLN A 455 0.25 10.64 48.72
N SER A 456 1.15 10.12 47.87
CA SER A 456 1.08 8.76 47.33
C SER A 456 2.41 8.01 47.52
N PRO A 457 2.55 7.19 48.58
CA PRO A 457 3.79 6.47 48.88
C PRO A 457 4.30 5.58 47.73
N LYS A 458 3.39 5.02 46.93
CA LYS A 458 3.74 4.17 45.77
C LYS A 458 4.34 4.96 44.61
N LEU A 459 3.99 6.24 44.46
CA LEU A 459 4.54 7.13 43.40
C LEU A 459 5.76 7.91 43.87
N SER A 460 6.01 7.97 45.19
CA SER A 460 7.13 8.66 45.80
C SER A 460 8.49 8.26 45.20
N PRO A 461 8.82 6.98 44.95
CA PRO A 461 10.12 6.62 44.36
C PRO A 461 10.36 7.24 42.98
N PHE A 462 9.34 7.26 42.12
CA PHE A 462 9.41 7.89 40.80
C PHE A 462 9.56 9.41 40.92
N CYS A 463 8.72 10.06 41.75
CA CYS A 463 8.73 11.51 41.92
C CYS A 463 10.06 12.01 42.48
N ASN A 464 10.59 11.33 43.51
CA ASN A 464 11.86 11.70 44.14
C ASN A 464 13.03 11.52 43.18
N ARG A 465 13.07 10.42 42.41
CA ARG A 465 14.10 10.19 41.38
C ARG A 465 14.18 11.34 40.38
N ILE A 466 13.04 11.83 39.91
CA ILE A 466 12.98 12.94 38.96
C ILE A 466 13.44 14.26 39.59
N GLN A 467 13.02 14.53 40.82
CA GLN A 467 13.47 15.74 41.54
C GLN A 467 14.97 15.72 41.85
N GLU A 468 15.50 14.57 42.25
CA GLU A 468 16.94 14.37 42.48
C GLU A 468 17.73 14.58 41.19
N LYS A 469 17.23 14.07 40.05
CA LYS A 469 17.81 14.30 38.71
C LYS A 469 17.93 15.79 38.42
N TRP A 470 16.86 16.58 38.61
CA TRP A 470 16.89 18.02 38.36
C TRP A 470 17.74 18.80 39.35
N ALA A 471 17.83 18.36 40.62
CA ALA A 471 18.71 18.99 41.61
C ALA A 471 20.21 18.73 41.35
N SER A 472 20.52 17.69 40.55
CA SER A 472 21.90 17.30 40.19
C SER A 472 22.43 17.94 38.89
N GLN A 473 21.56 18.64 38.14
CA GLN A 473 21.88 19.36 36.90
C GLN A 473 22.05 20.85 37.17
#